data_AF-A0A1B1R283-F1
#
_entry.id   AF-A0A1B1R283-F1
#
_cell.length_a   1.000
_cell.length_b   1.000
_cell.length_c   1.000
_cell.angle_alpha   90.00
_cell.angle_beta   90.00
_cell.angle_gamma   90.00
#
_symmetry.space_group_name_H-M   'P 1'
#
loop_
_entity.id
_entity.type
_entity.pdbx_description
1 polymer ?
#
loop_
_entity_poly.entity_id
_entity_poly.type
_entity_poly.pdbx_seq_one_letter_code
_entity_poly.pdbx_strand_id
1 'polypeptide(L)'
;HAWVPLVSRMLPSDICKIYKAGSSIRLDTTLVDFSDMKWERGDISFILQGAEPPGKSLVVLDNKAQVYQYVRYEETDVEIDDEVDILMSSDILAAQMSTKNISFTRAQSG
;
A
#
# COMPACT_ATOMS: atom_id res chain seq x y z
N HIS A 1 -11.43 -16.84 4.61
CA HIS A 1 -10.06 -17.05 5.13
C HIS A 1 -9.07 -16.39 4.17
N ALA A 2 -8.43 -15.30 4.58
CA ALA A 2 -7.44 -14.58 3.76
C ALA A 2 -6.05 -15.23 3.89
N TRP A 3 -5.35 -15.42 2.77
CA TRP A 3 -4.10 -16.17 2.63
C TRP A 3 -2.83 -15.33 2.84
N VAL A 4 -2.91 -14.29 3.69
CA VAL A 4 -1.75 -13.44 4.01
C VAL A 4 -1.44 -13.57 5.50
N PRO A 5 -0.38 -14.31 5.89
CA PRO A 5 -0.01 -14.47 7.29
C PRO A 5 0.56 -13.14 7.79
N LEU A 6 -0.21 -12.47 8.67
CA LEU A 6 0.11 -11.32 9.55
C LEU A 6 -1.01 -10.25 9.59
N VAL A 7 -1.91 -10.23 8.60
CA VAL A 7 -2.97 -9.19 8.50
C VAL A 7 -4.11 -9.40 9.51
N SER A 8 -4.21 -10.59 10.13
CA SER A 8 -5.33 -10.91 11.03
C SER A 8 -5.19 -10.36 12.46
N ARG A 9 -4.00 -9.88 12.86
CA ARG A 9 -3.73 -9.55 14.27
C ARG A 9 -3.59 -8.04 14.55
N MET A 10 -3.64 -7.19 13.53
CA MET A 10 -3.33 -5.76 13.66
C MET A 10 -4.42 -4.79 13.18
N LEU A 11 -5.59 -5.22 12.69
CA LEU A 11 -6.66 -4.29 12.29
C LEU A 11 -8.00 -4.66 12.95
N PRO A 12 -8.32 -4.20 14.18
CA PRO A 12 -9.59 -4.48 14.81
C PRO A 12 -10.74 -3.85 14.01
N SER A 13 -11.47 -4.71 13.28
CA SER A 13 -12.67 -4.37 12.50
C SER A 13 -12.44 -3.50 11.26
N ASP A 14 -11.29 -3.60 10.58
CA ASP A 14 -11.21 -3.06 9.21
C ASP A 14 -12.00 -3.94 8.23
N ILE A 15 -12.73 -3.31 7.30
CA ILE A 15 -13.40 -3.97 6.19
C ILE A 15 -12.53 -3.80 4.96
N CYS A 16 -11.88 -4.90 4.55
CA CYS A 16 -11.05 -4.97 3.36
C CYS A 16 -11.79 -5.75 2.25
N LYS A 17 -12.08 -5.12 1.12
CA LYS A 17 -12.68 -5.76 -0.07
C LYS A 17 -11.71 -5.71 -1.23
N ILE A 18 -11.45 -6.87 -1.84
CA ILE A 18 -10.51 -6.99 -2.96
C ILE A 18 -11.29 -7.42 -4.20
N TYR A 19 -11.05 -6.69 -5.30
CA TYR A 19 -11.58 -6.96 -6.63
C TYR A 19 -10.43 -7.17 -7.59
N LYS A 20 -10.60 -8.09 -8.54
CA LYS A 20 -9.63 -8.35 -9.60
C LYS A 20 -10.33 -8.44 -10.95
N ALA A 21 -9.83 -7.72 -11.93
CA ALA A 21 -10.28 -7.79 -13.32
C ALA A 21 -9.05 -7.73 -14.24
N GLY A 22 -8.74 -8.84 -14.94
CA GLY A 22 -7.54 -8.92 -15.77
C GLY A 22 -6.26 -8.66 -14.97
N SER A 23 -5.45 -7.70 -15.44
CA SER A 23 -4.24 -7.19 -14.78
C SER A 23 -4.51 -6.07 -13.75
N SER A 24 -5.78 -5.75 -13.50
CA SER A 24 -6.16 -4.69 -12.55
C SER A 24 -6.66 -5.27 -11.22
N ILE A 25 -6.32 -4.60 -10.13
CA ILE A 25 -6.72 -4.93 -8.76
C ILE A 25 -7.30 -3.66 -8.13
N ARG A 26 -8.39 -3.81 -7.38
CA ARG A 26 -8.93 -2.75 -6.51
C ARG A 26 -9.02 -3.29 -5.09
N LEU A 27 -8.58 -2.49 -4.12
CA LEU A 27 -8.68 -2.75 -2.70
C LEU A 27 -9.45 -1.60 -2.05
N ASP A 28 -10.59 -1.88 -1.45
CA ASP A 28 -11.32 -0.93 -0.61
C ASP A 28 -11.04 -1.24 0.87
N THR A 29 -10.67 -0.23 1.66
CA THR A 29 -10.43 -0.32 3.10
C THR A 29 -11.16 0.80 3.85
N THR A 30 -11.58 0.50 5.09
CA THR A 30 -12.19 1.48 5.99
C THR A 30 -11.17 2.11 6.94
N LEU A 31 -9.90 1.79 6.79
CA LEU A 31 -8.83 2.29 7.64
C LEU A 31 -7.97 3.28 6.86
N VAL A 32 -7.79 4.48 7.43
CA VAL A 32 -6.97 5.55 6.83
C VAL A 32 -5.59 5.56 7.46
N ASP A 33 -5.54 5.59 8.79
CA ASP A 33 -4.31 5.84 9.53
C ASP A 33 -4.37 5.27 10.97
N PHE A 34 -3.21 5.19 11.60
CA PHE A 34 -3.01 4.86 13.01
C PHE A 34 -2.20 5.98 13.69
N SER A 35 -2.88 7.05 14.08
CA SER A 35 -2.29 8.16 14.84
C SER A 35 -2.78 8.12 16.30
N ASP A 36 -1.90 8.43 17.26
CA ASP A 36 -2.22 8.51 18.70
C ASP A 36 -2.97 7.28 19.29
N MET A 37 -2.64 6.07 18.85
CA MET A 37 -3.32 4.82 19.23
C MET A 37 -4.83 4.79 18.90
N LYS A 38 -5.30 5.66 18.00
CA LYS A 38 -6.67 5.70 17.50
C LYS A 38 -6.67 5.30 16.04
N TRP A 39 -7.60 4.41 15.70
CA TRP A 39 -7.86 4.02 14.32
C TRP A 39 -8.67 5.12 13.65
N GLU A 40 -8.10 5.75 12.63
CA GLU A 40 -8.88 6.68 11.80
C GLU A 40 -9.63 5.89 10.73
N ARG A 41 -10.95 6.11 10.67
CA ARG A 41 -11.84 5.38 9.74
C ARG A 41 -12.21 6.21 8.52
N GLY A 42 -12.01 5.61 7.35
CA GLY A 42 -12.20 6.24 6.05
C GLY A 42 -13.03 5.41 5.09
N ASP A 43 -13.02 5.85 3.84
CA ASP A 43 -13.50 5.11 2.68
C ASP A 43 -12.46 5.29 1.57
N ILE A 44 -11.42 4.44 1.63
CA ILE A 44 -10.24 4.55 0.79
C ILE A 44 -10.21 3.40 -0.21
N SER A 45 -9.93 3.71 -1.48
CA SER A 45 -9.77 2.72 -2.54
C SER A 45 -8.39 2.82 -3.16
N PHE A 46 -7.66 1.71 -3.19
CA PHE A 46 -6.45 1.55 -3.99
C PHE A 46 -6.82 0.89 -5.31
N ILE A 47 -6.38 1.46 -6.43
CA ILE A 47 -6.57 0.90 -7.77
C ILE A 47 -5.20 0.71 -8.40
N LEU A 48 -4.83 -0.55 -8.60
CA LEU A 48 -3.64 -0.96 -9.34
C LEU A 48 -4.05 -1.38 -10.76
N GLN A 49 -3.50 -0.70 -11.77
CA GLN A 49 -3.64 -1.00 -13.18
C GLN A 49 -2.33 -1.58 -13.72
N GLY A 50 -2.24 -2.91 -13.77
CA GLY A 50 -0.99 -3.59 -14.12
C GLY A 50 -0.53 -3.45 -15.59
N ALA A 51 -1.33 -2.80 -16.45
CA ALA A 51 -0.94 -2.47 -17.82
C ALA A 51 -0.31 -1.07 -17.95
N GLU A 52 -0.45 -0.23 -16.92
CA GLU A 52 0.08 1.13 -16.91
C GLU A 52 1.53 1.16 -16.40
N PRO A 53 2.34 2.17 -16.79
CA PRO A 53 3.71 2.32 -16.30
C PRO A 53 3.74 2.59 -14.78
N PRO A 54 4.86 2.31 -14.09
CA PRO A 54 4.98 2.39 -12.62
C PRO A 54 4.50 3.72 -11.99
N GLY A 55 4.67 4.86 -12.67
CA GLY A 55 4.21 6.17 -12.18
C GLY A 55 2.71 6.47 -12.38
N LYS A 56 1.97 5.58 -13.04
CA LYS A 56 0.52 5.71 -13.28
C LYS A 56 -0.26 4.46 -12.88
N SER A 57 0.44 3.39 -12.53
CA SER A 57 -0.17 2.10 -12.26
C SER A 57 -0.93 2.06 -10.94
N LEU A 58 -0.61 2.90 -9.96
CA LEU A 58 -1.27 2.90 -8.66
C LEU A 58 -1.92 4.25 -8.35
N VAL A 59 -3.22 4.22 -8.08
CA VAL A 59 -4.01 5.36 -7.63
C VAL A 59 -4.65 5.08 -6.28
N VAL A 60 -4.67 6.08 -5.42
CA VAL A 60 -5.41 6.08 -4.15
C VAL A 60 -6.54 7.08 -4.27
N LEU A 61 -7.74 6.65 -3.89
CA LEU A 61 -8.94 7.49 -3.83
C LEU A 61 -9.36 7.65 -2.38
N ASP A 62 -9.66 8.88 -1.99
CA ASP A 62 -10.48 9.16 -0.83
C ASP A 62 -11.91 9.44 -1.30
N ASN A 63 -12.78 8.44 -1.10
CA ASN A 63 -14.18 8.52 -1.54
C ASN A 63 -15.00 9.50 -0.69
N LYS A 64 -14.56 9.85 0.54
CA LYS A 64 -15.25 10.89 1.34
C LYS A 64 -14.88 12.28 0.85
N ALA A 65 -13.59 12.53 0.66
CA ALA A 65 -13.08 13.83 0.21
C ALA A 65 -13.26 14.04 -1.30
N GLN A 66 -13.60 13.01 -2.07
CA GLN A 66 -13.75 13.04 -3.53
C GLN A 66 -12.46 13.49 -4.24
N VAL A 67 -11.31 13.03 -3.71
CA VAL A 67 -9.98 13.30 -4.27
C VAL A 67 -9.26 12.01 -4.61
N TYR A 68 -8.28 12.11 -5.50
CA TYR A 68 -7.42 10.99 -5.85
C TYR A 68 -5.97 11.45 -6.02
N GLN A 69 -5.05 10.52 -5.85
CA GLN A 69 -3.61 10.75 -6.09
C GLN A 69 -2.97 9.52 -6.71
N TYR A 70 -1.99 9.75 -7.59
CA TYR A 70 -1.12 8.68 -8.07
C TYR A 70 0.00 8.45 -7.07
N VAL A 71 0.24 7.19 -6.73
CA VAL A 71 1.37 6.83 -5.88
C VAL A 71 2.63 6.88 -6.74
N ARG A 72 3.59 7.68 -6.29
CA ARG A 72 4.90 7.78 -6.95
C ARG A 72 5.72 6.53 -6.65
N TYR A 73 6.42 6.05 -7.68
CA TYR A 73 7.31 4.89 -7.59
C TYR A 73 8.75 5.28 -7.25
N GLU A 74 9.10 6.56 -7.40
CA GLU A 74 10.41 7.09 -7.10
C GLU A 74 10.37 7.75 -5.71
N GLU A 75 11.10 7.16 -4.76
CA GLU A 75 11.49 7.80 -3.51
C GLU A 75 12.39 8.98 -3.83
N THR A 76 12.08 10.13 -3.25
CA THR A 76 12.95 11.30 -3.30
C THR A 76 14.15 11.10 -2.39
N ASP A 77 15.29 11.72 -2.72
CA ASP A 77 16.49 11.67 -1.86
C ASP A 77 16.21 12.10 -0.42
N VAL A 78 15.22 12.99 -0.23
CA VAL A 78 14.76 13.48 1.08
C VAL A 78 14.03 12.39 1.86
N GLU A 79 13.10 11.66 1.22
CA GLU A 79 12.38 10.54 1.86
C GLU A 79 13.35 9.41 2.27
N ILE A 80 14.41 9.21 1.48
CA ILE A 80 15.48 8.25 1.80
C ILE A 80 16.28 8.72 3.02
N ASP A 81 16.63 10.00 3.09
CA ASP A 81 17.39 10.59 4.20
C ASP A 81 16.58 10.51 5.51
N ASP A 82 15.29 10.83 5.46
CA ASP A 82 14.37 10.71 6.59
C ASP A 82 14.24 9.25 7.08
N GLU A 83 14.16 8.27 6.17
CA GLU A 83 14.16 6.84 6.54
C GLU A 83 15.47 6.43 7.22
N VAL A 84 16.61 6.90 6.70
CA VAL A 84 17.93 6.65 7.30
C VAL A 84 18.00 7.24 8.70
N ASP A 85 17.54 8.47 8.92
CA ASP A 85 17.52 9.11 10.24
C ASP A 85 16.65 8.35 11.24
N ILE A 86 15.50 7.84 10.79
CA ILE A 86 14.62 7.01 11.61
C ILE A 86 15.31 5.68 11.98
N LEU A 87 15.95 5.01 11.01
CA LEU A 87 16.67 3.76 11.24
C LEU A 87 17.90 3.93 12.15
N MET A 88 18.54 5.09 12.11
CA MET A 88 19.70 5.41 12.95
C MET A 88 19.30 5.80 14.39
N SER A 89 18.07 6.28 14.59
CA SER A 89 17.54 6.69 15.89
C SER A 89 16.68 5.64 16.59
N SER A 90 16.33 4.55 15.90
CA SER A 90 15.41 3.51 16.39
C SER A 90 16.06 2.13 16.42
N ASP A 91 15.99 1.43 17.56
CA ASP A 91 16.45 0.03 17.63
C ASP A 91 15.57 -0.89 16.77
N ILE A 92 16.16 -1.47 15.71
CA ILE A 92 15.63 -2.50 14.79
C ILE A 92 14.10 -2.65 14.79
N LEU A 93 13.39 -1.74 14.11
CA LEU A 93 11.92 -1.82 13.99
C LEU A 93 11.42 -2.36 12.64
N ALA A 94 12.22 -2.37 11.57
CA ALA A 94 11.79 -2.95 10.31
C ALA A 94 12.95 -3.42 9.43
N ALA A 95 13.02 -4.74 9.21
CA ALA A 95 13.78 -5.32 8.11
C ALA A 95 12.98 -5.18 6.81
N GLN A 96 12.83 -3.96 6.28
CA GLN A 96 12.35 -3.81 4.90
C GLN A 96 13.50 -4.09 3.94
N MET A 97 13.49 -5.29 3.38
CA MET A 97 14.38 -5.70 2.31
C MET A 97 14.05 -4.87 1.07
N SER A 98 15.04 -4.12 0.55
CA SER A 98 14.90 -3.33 -0.69
C SER A 98 14.39 -4.22 -1.83
N THR A 99 13.21 -3.88 -2.35
CA THR A 99 12.57 -4.59 -3.47
C THR A 99 12.91 -3.98 -4.82
N LYS A 100 13.82 -2.99 -4.87
CA LYS A 100 14.21 -2.24 -6.08
C LYS A 100 14.68 -3.14 -7.24
N ASN A 101 15.18 -4.34 -6.93
CA ASN A 101 15.63 -5.33 -7.92
C ASN A 101 14.69 -6.55 -8.07
N ILE A 102 13.51 -6.54 -7.46
CA ILE A 102 12.55 -7.65 -7.59
C ILE A 102 11.71 -7.43 -8.85
N SER A 103 11.87 -8.33 -9.83
CA SER A 103 11.04 -8.36 -11.03
C SER A 103 9.95 -9.43 -10.92
N PHE A 104 8.72 -9.06 -11.27
CA PHE A 104 7.59 -9.99 -11.30
C PHE A 104 7.27 -10.37 -12.75
N THR A 105 7.13 -11.66 -13.01
CA THR A 105 6.65 -12.18 -14.30
C THR A 105 5.40 -13.03 -14.10
N ARG A 106 4.54 -13.05 -15.12
CA ARG A 106 3.25 -13.77 -15.07
C ARG A 106 3.50 -15.27 -14.97
N ALA A 107 3.10 -15.88 -13.85
CA ALA A 107 3.28 -17.32 -13.65
C ALA A 107 2.44 -18.19 -14.59
N GLN A 108 1.19 -17.80 -14.90
CA GLN A 108 0.34 -18.49 -15.88
C GLN A 108 -0.66 -17.57 -16.58
N SER A 109 -0.98 -17.94 -17.83
CA SER A 109 -2.07 -17.36 -18.62
C SER A 109 -3.26 -18.32 -18.65
N GLY A 110 -4.38 -17.90 -18.08
CA GLY A 110 -5.69 -18.46 -18.41
C GLY A 110 -6.26 -17.75 -19.63
#